data_AF-A0A5B0FU57-F1
#
_entry.id   AF-A0A5B0FU57-F1
#
_cell.length_a   1.000
_cell.length_b   1.000
_cell.length_c   1.000
_cell.angle_alpha   90.00
_cell.angle_beta   90.00
_cell.angle_gamma   90.00
#
_symmetry.space_group_name_H-M   'P 1'
#
loop_
_entity.id
_entity.type
_entity.pdbx_description
1 polymer ?
#
loop_
_entity_poly.entity_id
_entity_poly.type
_entity_poly.pdbx_seq_one_letter_code
_entity_poly.pdbx_strand_id
1 'polypeptide(L)'
;MSIKDTITIVVATDNHYAILLGALIKSIEMNHKTHEKIHLYIIDDGISESSKKKILASSNPAVTTMFWHKTNDVIPPNVKIPVDKSAFPITTYLRLFAPYIIPKETEKMLYLDVDMLLIEDISKLWHIDLGDKLFAAVPDLAKIFASDWGGVPNYKELGFAPDTPYFNAGMLLLDPVKWRAGDLSNKIIQTIFDNIASASFPDQYGLNVALANQWVILDQRWNTFAVLEIPDPWLIHYLDIKPIFQSYNCNPAYKDEFYKYLRMTPWKDHKPVPDWVRLSRKAYNKLRKIVSGYLK
;
A
#
# COMPACT_ATOMS: atom_id res chain seq x y z
N MET A 1 -11.27 -25.19 -4.22
CA MET A 1 -10.26 -25.00 -3.15
C MET A 1 -10.95 -24.27 -2.00
N SER A 2 -10.66 -24.65 -0.76
CA SER A 2 -11.17 -23.92 0.40
C SER A 2 -10.52 -22.54 0.45
N ILE A 3 -11.26 -21.49 0.83
CA ILE A 3 -10.73 -20.14 1.09
C ILE A 3 -9.59 -20.18 2.13
N LYS A 4 -9.53 -21.24 2.95
CA LYS A 4 -8.50 -21.44 3.98
C LYS A 4 -7.08 -21.72 3.45
N ASP A 5 -6.92 -22.08 2.17
CA ASP A 5 -5.61 -22.39 1.57
C ASP A 5 -5.09 -21.25 0.67
N THR A 6 -5.57 -20.03 0.88
CA THR A 6 -5.25 -18.88 0.03
C THR A 6 -4.81 -17.68 0.89
N ILE A 7 -3.72 -17.03 0.47
CA ILE A 7 -3.30 -15.72 0.94
C ILE A 7 -3.86 -14.67 -0.03
N THR A 8 -4.81 -13.86 0.45
CA THR A 8 -5.42 -12.78 -0.32
C THR A 8 -4.58 -11.52 -0.17
N ILE A 9 -4.00 -11.04 -1.27
CA ILE A 9 -3.19 -9.82 -1.34
C ILE A 9 -3.90 -8.83 -2.27
N VAL A 10 -3.97 -7.57 -1.87
CA VAL A 10 -4.50 -6.47 -2.67
C VAL A 10 -3.44 -5.39 -2.85
N VAL A 11 -3.29 -4.92 -4.08
CA VAL A 11 -2.36 -3.84 -4.45
C VAL A 11 -3.08 -2.81 -5.32
N ALA A 12 -2.60 -1.58 -5.33
CA ALA A 12 -3.06 -0.55 -6.27
C ALA A 12 -1.87 0.03 -7.02
N THR A 13 -1.93 0.08 -8.36
CA THR A 13 -0.84 0.64 -9.17
C THR A 13 -1.32 1.25 -10.47
N ASP A 14 -0.51 2.15 -11.00
CA ASP A 14 -0.61 2.68 -12.35
C ASP A 14 0.46 2.04 -13.26
N ASN A 15 0.47 2.44 -14.54
CA ASN A 15 1.46 1.96 -15.50
C ASN A 15 2.91 2.34 -15.16
N HIS A 16 3.13 3.46 -14.46
CA HIS A 16 4.46 3.97 -14.15
C HIS A 16 5.15 3.09 -13.10
N TYR A 17 4.38 2.66 -12.09
CA TYR A 17 4.86 1.80 -11.00
C TYR A 17 4.62 0.30 -11.22
N ALA A 18 4.09 -0.11 -12.38
CA ALA A 18 3.92 -1.51 -12.75
C ALA A 18 5.22 -2.34 -12.62
N ILE A 19 6.38 -1.71 -12.84
CA ILE A 19 7.70 -2.34 -12.65
C ILE A 19 7.97 -2.74 -11.18
N LEU A 20 7.52 -1.92 -10.23
CA LEU A 20 7.71 -2.19 -8.80
C LEU A 20 6.84 -3.39 -8.39
N LEU A 21 5.59 -3.44 -8.88
CA LEU A 21 4.72 -4.59 -8.68
C LEU A 21 5.34 -5.89 -9.22
N GLY A 22 6.02 -5.85 -10.38
CA GLY A 22 6.75 -7.00 -10.91
C GLY A 22 7.81 -7.54 -9.93
N ALA A 23 8.60 -6.65 -9.33
CA ALA A 23 9.58 -7.03 -8.32
C ALA A 23 8.94 -7.55 -7.03
N LEU A 24 7.86 -6.89 -6.55
CA LEU A 24 7.11 -7.33 -5.38
C LEU A 24 6.56 -8.75 -5.56
N ILE A 25 5.83 -9.01 -6.65
CA ILE A 25 5.29 -10.35 -6.97
C ILE A 25 6.40 -11.39 -6.96
N LYS A 26 7.51 -11.09 -7.64
CA LYS A 26 8.62 -12.04 -7.73
C LYS A 26 9.26 -12.30 -6.37
N SER A 27 9.43 -11.27 -5.54
CA SER A 27 9.96 -11.42 -4.19
C SER A 27 9.04 -12.26 -3.30
N ILE A 28 7.72 -12.08 -3.41
CA ILE A 28 6.74 -12.90 -2.69
C ILE A 28 6.88 -14.37 -3.12
N GLU A 29 6.84 -14.66 -4.42
CA GLU A 29 6.89 -16.04 -4.92
C GLU A 29 8.19 -16.77 -4.57
N MET A 30 9.33 -16.07 -4.58
CA MET A 30 10.62 -16.68 -4.28
C MET A 30 10.80 -16.97 -2.78
N ASN A 31 10.13 -16.21 -1.91
CA ASN A 31 10.26 -16.32 -0.46
C ASN A 31 9.08 -17.04 0.21
N HIS A 32 7.93 -17.21 -0.44
CA HIS A 32 6.81 -18.01 0.03
C HIS A 32 7.19 -19.49 0.14
N LYS A 33 7.12 -20.08 1.34
CA LYS A 33 7.60 -21.47 1.61
C LYS A 33 6.49 -22.46 1.95
N THR A 34 5.25 -22.00 2.07
CA THR A 34 4.12 -22.83 2.48
C THR A 34 3.20 -23.19 1.30
N HIS A 35 2.16 -23.97 1.56
CA HIS A 35 1.32 -24.56 0.51
C HIS A 35 0.26 -23.62 -0.06
N GLU A 36 -0.04 -22.52 0.64
CA GLU A 36 -1.09 -21.59 0.28
C GLU A 36 -0.86 -21.01 -1.12
N LYS A 37 -1.96 -20.81 -1.85
CA LYS A 37 -1.93 -20.06 -3.12
C LYS A 37 -2.05 -18.58 -2.85
N ILE A 38 -1.53 -17.77 -3.76
CA ILE A 38 -1.64 -16.32 -3.68
C ILE A 38 -2.77 -15.87 -4.59
N HIS A 39 -3.77 -15.20 -4.04
CA HIS A 39 -4.76 -14.47 -4.82
C HIS A 39 -4.41 -12.99 -4.77
N LEU A 40 -3.90 -12.47 -5.89
CA LEU A 40 -3.48 -11.08 -6.01
C LEU A 40 -4.55 -10.26 -6.75
N TYR A 41 -5.24 -9.40 -6.01
CA TYR A 41 -6.19 -8.45 -6.55
C TYR A 41 -5.47 -7.14 -6.85
N ILE A 42 -5.54 -6.70 -8.10
CA ILE A 42 -4.81 -5.53 -8.61
C ILE A 42 -5.84 -4.46 -8.97
N ILE A 43 -5.75 -3.33 -8.28
CA ILE A 43 -6.48 -2.12 -8.66
C ILE A 43 -5.66 -1.38 -9.73
N ASP A 44 -6.20 -1.39 -10.94
CA ASP A 44 -5.59 -0.91 -12.19
C ASP A 44 -5.97 0.55 -12.47
N ASP A 45 -5.02 1.48 -12.24
CA ASP A 45 -5.12 2.91 -12.60
C ASP A 45 -4.50 3.20 -13.98
N GLY A 46 -4.86 2.42 -14.99
CA GLY A 46 -4.48 2.65 -16.38
C GLY A 46 -3.15 2.00 -16.78
N ILE A 47 -2.94 0.76 -16.36
CA ILE A 47 -1.80 -0.09 -16.74
C ILE A 47 -1.96 -0.50 -18.21
N SER A 48 -0.91 -0.27 -19.00
CA SER A 48 -0.91 -0.64 -20.41
C SER A 48 -0.91 -2.16 -20.61
N GLU A 49 -1.44 -2.63 -21.73
CA GLU A 49 -1.44 -4.07 -22.06
C GLU A 49 -0.03 -4.68 -22.10
N SER A 50 0.98 -3.90 -22.53
CA SER A 50 2.36 -4.37 -22.51
C SER A 50 2.88 -4.55 -21.07
N SER A 51 2.57 -3.62 -20.16
CA SER A 51 2.90 -3.76 -18.74
C SER A 51 2.13 -4.92 -18.08
N LYS A 52 0.83 -5.11 -18.38
CA LYS A 52 0.05 -6.25 -17.87
C LYS A 52 0.67 -7.59 -18.25
N LYS A 53 1.08 -7.75 -19.51
CA LYS A 53 1.80 -8.95 -19.98
C LYS A 53 3.08 -9.18 -19.17
N LYS A 54 3.83 -8.13 -18.85
CA LYS A 54 5.04 -8.24 -18.03
C LYS A 54 4.74 -8.59 -16.56
N ILE A 55 3.67 -8.02 -15.99
CA ILE A 55 3.19 -8.37 -14.62
C ILE A 55 2.84 -9.86 -14.58
N LEU A 56 2.02 -10.35 -15.51
CA LEU A 56 1.63 -11.76 -15.59
C LEU A 56 2.86 -12.68 -15.72
N ALA A 57 3.79 -12.34 -16.61
CA ALA A 57 5.04 -13.08 -16.79
C ALA A 57 6.04 -12.93 -15.64
N SER A 58 5.76 -12.08 -14.64
CA SER A 58 6.53 -12.01 -13.40
C SER A 58 6.01 -12.98 -12.33
N SER A 59 4.96 -13.74 -12.62
CA SER A 59 4.37 -14.72 -11.70
C SER A 59 4.41 -16.15 -12.26
N ASN A 60 4.41 -17.13 -11.36
CA ASN A 60 4.07 -18.50 -11.66
C ASN A 60 2.56 -18.71 -11.47
N PRO A 61 1.77 -18.97 -12.54
CA PRO A 61 0.32 -19.15 -12.44
C PRO A 61 -0.10 -20.38 -11.62
N ALA A 62 0.82 -21.32 -11.35
CA ALA A 62 0.57 -22.43 -10.43
C ALA A 62 0.59 -21.99 -8.95
N VAL A 63 1.10 -20.80 -8.63
CA VAL A 63 1.22 -20.26 -7.26
C VAL A 63 0.33 -19.02 -7.11
N THR A 64 0.37 -18.11 -8.07
CA THR A 64 -0.27 -16.80 -8.00
C THR A 64 -1.38 -16.67 -9.04
N THR A 65 -2.61 -16.40 -8.60
CA THR A 65 -3.74 -16.04 -9.46
C THR A 65 -3.99 -14.54 -9.35
N MET A 66 -4.14 -13.85 -10.48
CA MET A 66 -4.33 -12.39 -10.53
C MET A 66 -5.75 -12.01 -10.93
N PHE A 67 -6.34 -11.05 -10.22
CA PHE A 67 -7.66 -10.48 -10.48
C PHE A 67 -7.53 -8.98 -10.72
N TRP A 68 -8.07 -8.47 -11.82
CA TRP A 68 -7.89 -7.08 -12.24
C TRP A 68 -9.17 -6.28 -12.06
N HIS A 69 -9.08 -5.14 -11.37
CA HIS A 69 -10.20 -4.23 -11.12
C HIS A 69 -9.82 -2.82 -11.55
N LYS A 70 -10.61 -2.18 -12.42
CA LYS A 70 -10.33 -0.79 -12.83
C LYS A 70 -10.69 0.15 -11.69
N THR A 71 -9.93 1.24 -11.52
CA THR A 71 -10.19 2.28 -10.50
C THR A 71 -11.66 2.72 -10.43
N ASN A 72 -12.32 2.90 -11.58
CA ASN A 72 -13.72 3.35 -11.64
C ASN A 72 -14.73 2.35 -11.08
N ASP A 73 -14.37 1.07 -10.98
CA ASP A 73 -15.23 0.01 -10.46
C ASP A 73 -15.02 -0.19 -8.94
N VAL A 74 -13.99 0.44 -8.36
CA VAL A 74 -13.59 0.26 -6.96
C VAL A 74 -14.22 1.28 -6.03
N ILE A 75 -14.28 2.55 -6.46
CA ILE A 75 -14.87 3.62 -5.65
C ILE A 75 -16.38 3.61 -5.87
N PRO A 76 -17.21 3.45 -4.81
CA PRO A 76 -18.65 3.52 -4.96
C PRO A 76 -19.08 4.87 -5.56
N PRO A 77 -20.04 4.91 -6.52
CA PRO A 77 -20.41 6.14 -7.23
C PRO A 77 -20.86 7.30 -6.34
N ASN A 78 -21.41 6.98 -5.17
CA ASN A 78 -21.90 7.94 -4.18
C ASN A 78 -20.79 8.49 -3.26
N VAL A 79 -19.57 7.95 -3.33
CA VAL A 79 -18.47 8.39 -2.47
C VAL A 79 -17.69 9.52 -3.12
N LYS A 80 -17.63 10.66 -2.44
CA LYS A 80 -16.80 11.80 -2.83
C LYS A 80 -15.43 11.65 -2.19
N ILE A 81 -14.38 11.56 -3.00
CA ILE A 81 -13.00 11.60 -2.51
C ILE A 81 -12.60 13.05 -2.24
N PRO A 82 -12.00 13.37 -1.07
CA PRO A 82 -11.50 14.71 -0.78
C PRO A 82 -10.47 15.15 -1.83
N VAL A 83 -10.66 16.34 -2.41
CA VAL A 83 -9.66 16.97 -3.26
C VAL A 83 -8.70 17.72 -2.35
N ASP A 84 -7.49 17.20 -2.18
CA ASP A 84 -6.42 17.91 -1.47
C ASP A 84 -5.54 18.72 -2.46
N LYS A 85 -4.62 19.53 -1.91
CA LYS A 85 -3.60 20.27 -2.71
C LYS A 85 -2.32 19.46 -2.94
N SER A 86 -2.27 18.19 -2.54
CA SER A 86 -1.05 17.38 -2.56
C SER A 86 -0.75 16.82 -3.97
N ALA A 87 0.47 16.31 -4.17
CA ALA A 87 0.82 15.58 -5.39
C ALA A 87 0.39 14.10 -5.39
N PHE A 88 -0.21 13.59 -4.30
CA PHE A 88 -0.52 12.17 -4.15
C PHE A 88 -1.66 11.73 -5.07
N PRO A 89 -1.51 10.70 -5.90
CA PRO A 89 -2.57 10.28 -6.81
C PRO A 89 -3.86 9.87 -6.05
N ILE A 90 -5.02 9.93 -6.72
CA ILE A 90 -6.29 9.36 -6.21
C ILE A 90 -6.11 7.88 -5.82
N THR A 91 -5.12 7.21 -6.43
CA THR A 91 -4.78 5.81 -6.14
C THR A 91 -4.48 5.55 -4.67
N THR A 92 -3.99 6.53 -3.91
CA THR A 92 -3.71 6.33 -2.48
C THR A 92 -4.98 6.05 -1.68
N TYR A 93 -6.12 6.63 -2.07
CA TYR A 93 -7.43 6.34 -1.45
C TYR A 93 -8.00 4.97 -1.84
N LEU A 94 -7.51 4.33 -2.91
CA LEU A 94 -8.03 3.04 -3.37
C LEU A 94 -7.83 1.93 -2.35
N ARG A 95 -6.82 2.06 -1.46
CA ARG A 95 -6.63 1.16 -0.32
C ARG A 95 -7.84 1.09 0.59
N LEU A 96 -8.55 2.22 0.77
CA LEU A 96 -9.74 2.28 1.62
C LEU A 96 -10.89 1.45 1.06
N PHE A 97 -10.92 1.20 -0.25
CA PHE A 97 -11.96 0.44 -0.93
C PHE A 97 -11.50 -0.97 -1.33
N ALA A 98 -10.26 -1.33 -1.02
CA ALA A 98 -9.71 -2.66 -1.26
C ALA A 98 -10.56 -3.81 -0.65
N PRO A 99 -11.22 -3.65 0.51
CA PRO A 99 -12.14 -4.66 1.03
C PRO A 99 -13.37 -4.94 0.15
N TYR A 100 -13.71 -4.09 -0.81
CA TYR A 100 -14.93 -4.22 -1.62
C TYR A 100 -14.73 -4.95 -2.95
N ILE A 101 -13.48 -5.17 -3.36
CA ILE A 101 -13.17 -5.82 -4.66
C ILE A 101 -12.90 -7.32 -4.53
N ILE A 102 -12.69 -7.79 -3.30
CA ILE A 102 -12.44 -9.20 -2.97
C ILE A 102 -13.77 -9.93 -2.67
N PRO A 103 -13.81 -11.28 -2.72
CA PRO A 103 -15.00 -12.04 -2.34
C PRO A 103 -15.51 -11.68 -0.95
N LYS A 104 -16.84 -11.60 -0.80
CA LYS A 104 -17.51 -11.10 0.43
C LYS A 104 -17.28 -11.99 1.65
N GLU A 105 -16.95 -13.24 1.42
CA GLU A 105 -16.67 -14.27 2.41
C GLU A 105 -15.18 -14.33 2.79
N THR A 106 -14.33 -13.50 2.18
CA THR A 106 -12.92 -13.40 2.57
C THR A 106 -12.83 -12.83 3.99
N GLU A 107 -12.19 -13.54 4.92
CA GLU A 107 -12.09 -13.17 6.34
C GLU A 107 -10.79 -12.44 6.69
N LYS A 108 -9.79 -12.51 5.82
CA LYS A 108 -8.49 -11.86 6.02
C LYS A 108 -7.95 -11.35 4.68
N MET A 109 -7.30 -10.20 4.67
CA MET A 109 -6.60 -9.68 3.49
C MET A 109 -5.33 -8.94 3.89
N LEU A 110 -4.33 -9.01 3.01
CA LEU A 110 -3.14 -8.16 3.04
C LEU A 110 -3.28 -7.06 2.00
N TYR A 111 -3.18 -5.81 2.43
CA TYR A 111 -2.89 -4.70 1.52
C TYR A 111 -1.38 -4.43 1.54
N LEU A 112 -0.77 -4.31 0.36
CA LEU A 112 0.64 -3.95 0.20
C LEU A 112 0.78 -2.79 -0.81
N ASP A 113 1.55 -1.77 -0.46
CA ASP A 113 2.03 -0.80 -1.42
C ASP A 113 2.99 -1.49 -2.42
N VAL A 114 2.96 -1.07 -3.69
CA VAL A 114 3.73 -1.74 -4.75
C VAL A 114 5.23 -1.46 -4.71
N ASP A 115 5.65 -0.47 -3.95
CA ASP A 115 7.05 -0.13 -3.69
C ASP A 115 7.59 -0.83 -2.44
N MET A 116 7.11 -2.05 -2.20
CA MET A 116 7.63 -2.96 -1.20
C MET A 116 8.38 -4.14 -1.84
N LEU A 117 9.22 -4.81 -1.05
CA LEU A 117 9.96 -6.01 -1.45
C LEU A 117 10.05 -6.98 -0.28
N LEU A 118 9.48 -8.17 -0.45
CA LEU A 118 9.39 -9.19 0.59
C LEU A 118 10.68 -10.02 0.64
N ILE A 119 11.27 -10.15 1.82
CA ILE A 119 12.46 -10.98 2.08
C ILE A 119 12.08 -12.25 2.87
N GLU A 120 11.12 -12.13 3.79
CA GLU A 120 10.63 -13.23 4.63
C GLU A 120 9.46 -13.99 3.98
N ASP A 121 9.07 -15.14 4.52
CA ASP A 121 7.87 -15.87 4.11
C ASP A 121 6.58 -15.10 4.44
N ILE A 122 5.77 -14.79 3.42
CA ILE A 122 4.51 -14.05 3.54
C ILE A 122 3.48 -14.76 4.42
N SER A 123 3.56 -16.09 4.52
CA SER A 123 2.67 -16.89 5.37
C SER A 123 2.79 -16.52 6.85
N LYS A 124 4.00 -16.13 7.30
CA LYS A 124 4.23 -15.69 8.68
C LYS A 124 3.45 -14.41 9.00
N LEU A 125 3.39 -13.48 8.05
CA LEU A 125 2.57 -12.26 8.19
C LEU A 125 1.09 -12.62 8.14
N TRP A 126 0.69 -13.46 7.18
CA TRP A 126 -0.70 -13.87 6.99
C TRP A 126 -1.31 -14.55 8.22
N HIS A 127 -0.53 -15.39 8.93
CA HIS A 127 -0.99 -16.16 10.08
C HIS A 127 -0.97 -15.39 11.40
N ILE A 128 -0.61 -14.10 11.40
CA ILE A 128 -0.76 -13.25 12.59
C ILE A 128 -2.23 -13.19 12.99
N ASP A 129 -2.48 -13.41 14.28
CA ASP A 129 -3.79 -13.27 14.89
C ASP A 129 -4.09 -11.79 15.18
N LEU A 130 -5.26 -11.34 14.73
CA LEU A 130 -5.76 -9.99 14.98
C LEU A 130 -6.48 -9.88 16.33
N GLY A 131 -6.90 -11.01 16.91
CA GLY A 131 -7.79 -11.06 18.07
C GLY A 131 -9.04 -10.20 17.83
N ASP A 132 -9.32 -9.30 18.79
CA ASP A 132 -10.47 -8.40 18.72
C ASP A 132 -10.21 -7.12 17.90
N LYS A 133 -8.99 -6.91 17.39
CA LYS A 133 -8.64 -5.72 16.62
C LYS A 133 -9.14 -5.82 15.18
N LEU A 134 -9.25 -4.67 14.52
CA LEU A 134 -9.74 -4.58 13.13
C LEU A 134 -8.67 -4.94 12.10
N PHE A 135 -7.41 -4.61 12.41
CA PHE A 135 -6.27 -4.82 11.54
C PHE A 135 -4.96 -4.83 12.32
N ALA A 136 -3.87 -5.15 11.63
CA ALA A 136 -2.50 -5.03 12.11
C ALA A 136 -1.69 -4.18 11.12
N ALA A 137 -0.77 -3.39 11.66
CA ALA A 137 0.09 -2.49 10.90
C ALA A 137 1.41 -2.28 11.65
N VAL A 138 2.34 -1.55 11.04
CA VAL A 138 3.64 -1.22 11.64
C VAL A 138 3.69 0.28 11.98
N PRO A 139 4.26 0.68 13.13
CA PRO A 139 4.48 2.09 13.44
C PRO A 139 5.22 2.83 12.33
N ASP A 140 4.76 4.03 12.00
CA ASP A 140 5.43 4.91 11.03
C ASP A 140 6.75 5.49 11.59
N LEU A 141 7.53 6.17 10.76
CA LEU A 141 8.64 7.02 11.21
C LEU A 141 8.19 8.07 12.23
N ALA A 142 6.96 8.59 12.07
CA ALA A 142 6.36 9.50 13.05
C ALA A 142 6.16 8.83 14.43
N LYS A 143 5.91 7.51 14.46
CA LYS A 143 5.63 6.65 15.63
C LYS A 143 4.40 6.99 16.47
N ILE A 144 4.16 8.27 16.75
CA ILE A 144 3.10 8.77 17.64
C ILE A 144 2.42 10.01 17.06
N PHE A 145 1.23 10.32 17.58
CA PHE A 145 0.41 11.44 17.13
C PHE A 145 1.07 12.80 17.34
N ALA A 146 1.77 13.00 18.46
CA ALA A 146 2.44 14.28 18.76
C ALA A 146 3.74 14.52 17.98
N SER A 147 4.09 13.67 17.02
CA SER A 147 5.31 13.83 16.23
C SER A 147 5.24 15.03 15.30
N ASP A 148 6.18 15.97 15.45
CA ASP A 148 6.23 17.22 14.68
C ASP A 148 6.47 17.00 13.17
N TRP A 149 7.06 15.87 12.79
CA TRP A 149 7.46 15.60 11.39
C TRP A 149 6.35 15.00 10.54
N GLY A 150 5.40 14.27 11.14
CA GLY A 150 4.40 13.51 10.38
C GLY A 150 3.25 12.91 11.20
N GLY A 151 3.09 13.31 12.46
CA GLY A 151 1.99 12.88 13.30
C GLY A 151 0.65 13.53 12.93
N VAL A 152 -0.28 13.56 13.89
CA VAL A 152 -1.61 14.17 13.73
C VAL A 152 -1.56 15.57 14.36
N PRO A 153 -1.41 16.66 13.60
CA PRO A 153 -1.11 17.97 14.18
C PRO A 153 -2.20 18.50 15.12
N ASN A 154 -3.46 18.11 14.88
CA ASN A 154 -4.62 18.49 15.67
C ASN A 154 -5.07 17.40 16.67
N TYR A 155 -4.13 16.55 17.14
CA TYR A 155 -4.47 15.43 18.03
C TYR A 155 -5.12 15.90 19.34
N LYS A 156 -4.76 17.09 19.84
CA LYS A 156 -5.31 17.67 21.08
C LYS A 156 -6.78 18.05 20.92
N GLU A 157 -7.13 18.71 19.81
CA GLU A 157 -8.51 19.08 19.49
C GLU A 157 -9.40 17.85 19.29
N LEU A 158 -8.81 16.76 18.79
CA LEU A 158 -9.47 15.46 18.62
C LEU A 158 -9.55 14.64 19.92
N GLY A 159 -8.97 15.11 21.02
CA GLY A 159 -9.01 14.44 22.32
C GLY A 159 -8.10 13.22 22.44
N PHE A 160 -7.08 13.08 21.58
CA PHE A 160 -6.11 12.00 21.66
C PHE A 160 -4.96 12.33 22.61
N ALA A 161 -4.38 11.28 23.22
CA ALA A 161 -3.14 11.40 23.98
C ALA A 161 -1.96 11.63 23.02
N PRO A 162 -0.91 12.39 23.41
CA PRO A 162 0.23 12.69 22.55
C PRO A 162 1.01 11.44 22.12
N ASP A 163 1.04 10.42 22.96
CA ASP A 163 1.71 9.13 22.76
C ASP A 163 0.85 8.10 22.02
N THR A 164 -0.34 8.49 21.52
CA THR A 164 -1.19 7.61 20.71
C THR A 164 -0.38 7.07 19.52
N PRO A 165 -0.27 5.74 19.36
CA PRO A 165 0.54 5.13 18.30
C PRO A 165 0.04 5.50 16.90
N TYR A 166 0.99 5.82 16.01
CA TYR A 166 0.75 6.20 14.63
C TYR A 166 1.39 5.19 13.67
N PHE A 167 0.61 4.60 12.77
CA PHE A 167 1.05 3.56 11.84
C PHE A 167 1.23 4.06 10.41
N ASN A 168 2.10 3.36 9.69
CA ASN A 168 2.26 3.51 8.25
C ASN A 168 1.19 2.69 7.52
N ALA A 169 0.52 3.28 6.53
CA ALA A 169 -0.59 2.63 5.84
C ALA A 169 -0.16 1.67 4.72
N GLY A 170 1.14 1.55 4.42
CA GLY A 170 1.62 0.82 3.24
C GLY A 170 1.51 -0.70 3.34
N MET A 171 1.43 -1.23 4.55
CA MET A 171 1.13 -2.65 4.78
C MET A 171 0.06 -2.76 5.86
N LEU A 172 -1.06 -3.41 5.51
CA LEU A 172 -2.17 -3.65 6.42
C LEU A 172 -2.60 -5.11 6.31
N LEU A 173 -2.62 -5.83 7.43
CA LEU A 173 -3.30 -7.11 7.57
C LEU A 173 -4.65 -6.86 8.23
N LEU A 174 -5.76 -7.06 7.54
CA LEU A 174 -7.08 -6.65 8.06
C LEU A 174 -8.16 -7.70 7.83
N ASP A 175 -9.24 -7.58 8.61
CA ASP A 175 -10.48 -8.31 8.44
C ASP A 175 -11.45 -7.50 7.56
N PRO A 176 -11.66 -7.88 6.30
CA PRO A 176 -12.49 -7.12 5.38
C PRO A 176 -13.99 -7.33 5.64
N VAL A 177 -14.39 -8.36 6.38
CA VAL A 177 -15.78 -8.54 6.82
C VAL A 177 -16.12 -7.48 7.86
N LYS A 178 -15.31 -7.36 8.93
CA LYS A 178 -15.46 -6.30 9.94
C LYS A 178 -15.36 -4.91 9.31
N TRP A 179 -14.46 -4.73 8.35
CA TRP A 179 -14.30 -3.47 7.63
C TRP A 179 -15.59 -3.03 6.92
N ARG A 180 -16.21 -3.93 6.16
CA ARG A 180 -17.46 -3.65 5.44
C ARG A 180 -18.63 -3.49 6.41
N ALA A 181 -18.72 -4.32 7.45
CA ALA A 181 -19.81 -4.26 8.43
C ALA A 181 -19.82 -2.95 9.23
N GLY A 182 -18.63 -2.40 9.53
CA GLY A 182 -18.49 -1.12 10.22
C GLY A 182 -18.52 0.12 9.32
N ASP A 183 -18.72 -0.04 8.01
CA ASP A 183 -18.65 1.03 7.01
C ASP A 183 -17.39 1.93 7.14
N LEU A 184 -16.24 1.28 7.39
CA LEU A 184 -15.03 1.99 7.81
C LEU A 184 -14.48 2.92 6.74
N SER A 185 -14.64 2.58 5.45
CA SER A 185 -14.20 3.44 4.35
C SER A 185 -14.89 4.79 4.37
N ASN A 186 -16.21 4.82 4.59
CA ASN A 186 -16.96 6.07 4.68
C ASN A 186 -16.60 6.83 5.95
N LYS A 187 -16.46 6.14 7.09
CA LYS A 187 -15.99 6.76 8.35
C LYS A 187 -14.64 7.46 8.17
N ILE A 188 -13.69 6.82 7.49
CA ILE A 188 -12.35 7.37 7.21
C ILE A 188 -12.46 8.57 6.28
N ILE A 189 -13.22 8.46 5.19
CA ILE A 189 -13.42 9.58 4.26
C ILE A 189 -14.06 10.79 4.96
N GLN A 190 -15.08 10.56 5.80
CA GLN A 190 -15.70 11.63 6.58
C GLN A 190 -14.72 12.28 7.55
N THR A 191 -13.91 11.47 8.24
CA THR A 191 -12.84 11.96 9.14
C THR A 191 -11.88 12.89 8.42
N ILE A 192 -11.53 12.58 7.16
CA ILE A 192 -10.65 13.43 6.34
C ILE A 192 -11.34 14.73 5.98
N PHE A 193 -12.61 14.70 5.58
CA PHE A 193 -13.38 15.90 5.26
C PHE A 193 -13.48 16.85 6.46
N ASP A 194 -13.81 16.31 7.64
CA ASP A 194 -13.98 17.09 8.86
C ASP A 194 -12.67 17.74 9.33
N ASN A 195 -11.52 17.21 8.88
CA ASN A 195 -10.19 17.62 9.32
C ASN A 195 -9.27 18.01 8.14
N ILE A 196 -9.83 18.44 7.02
CA ILE A 196 -9.08 18.62 5.75
C ILE A 196 -7.88 19.56 5.87
N ALA A 197 -7.93 20.54 6.78
CA ALA A 197 -6.84 21.48 7.04
C ALA A 197 -5.62 20.83 7.71
N SER A 198 -5.84 19.75 8.46
CA SER A 198 -4.83 19.02 9.23
C SER A 198 -4.39 17.72 8.55
N ALA A 199 -5.16 17.24 7.58
CA ALA A 199 -4.98 15.96 6.90
C ALA A 199 -3.82 15.96 5.88
N SER A 200 -2.59 16.05 6.38
CA SER A 200 -1.39 15.74 5.59
C SER A 200 -1.33 14.23 5.32
N PHE A 201 -1.06 13.81 4.07
CA PHE A 201 -1.19 12.41 3.63
C PHE A 201 -2.59 11.85 3.97
N PRO A 202 -3.64 12.34 3.29
CA PRO A 202 -4.99 12.30 3.84
C PRO A 202 -5.52 10.89 4.16
N ASP A 203 -5.22 9.89 3.34
CA ASP A 203 -5.64 8.50 3.59
C ASP A 203 -4.99 7.93 4.84
N GLN A 204 -3.68 8.11 5.04
CA GLN A 204 -2.96 7.67 6.24
C GLN A 204 -3.40 8.46 7.48
N TYR A 205 -3.61 9.76 7.36
CA TYR A 205 -4.20 10.58 8.42
C TYR A 205 -5.58 10.05 8.82
N GLY A 206 -6.48 9.86 7.85
CA GLY A 206 -7.84 9.40 8.09
C GLY A 206 -7.88 8.02 8.74
N LEU A 207 -7.03 7.10 8.27
CA LEU A 207 -6.84 5.79 8.87
C LEU A 207 -6.41 5.87 10.34
N ASN A 208 -5.38 6.65 10.63
CA ASN A 208 -4.86 6.79 11.99
C ASN A 208 -5.88 7.46 12.93
N VAL A 209 -6.57 8.51 12.49
CA VAL A 209 -7.55 9.23 13.31
C VAL A 209 -8.83 8.41 13.52
N ALA A 210 -9.41 7.86 12.45
CA ALA A 210 -10.70 7.16 12.53
C ALA A 210 -10.62 5.82 13.28
N LEU A 211 -9.44 5.17 13.25
CA LEU A 211 -9.20 3.83 13.78
C LEU A 211 -8.12 3.80 14.88
N ALA A 212 -7.84 4.95 15.50
CA ALA A 212 -6.89 5.05 16.61
C ALA A 212 -7.15 3.97 17.67
N ASN A 213 -6.09 3.30 18.14
CA ASN A 213 -6.13 2.22 19.14
C ASN A 213 -6.89 0.94 18.72
N GLN A 214 -7.33 0.81 17.47
CA GLN A 214 -8.08 -0.36 16.97
C GLN A 214 -7.23 -1.36 16.16
N TRP A 215 -5.90 -1.29 16.30
CA TRP A 215 -4.95 -2.11 15.53
C TRP A 215 -3.94 -2.86 16.40
N VAL A 216 -3.41 -3.97 15.87
CA VAL A 216 -2.27 -4.70 16.41
C VAL A 216 -0.97 -4.09 15.90
N ILE A 217 -0.07 -3.76 16.82
CA ILE A 217 1.27 -3.27 16.50
C ILE A 217 2.15 -4.44 16.08
N LEU A 218 2.62 -4.42 14.84
CA LEU A 218 3.54 -5.42 14.28
C LEU A 218 5.01 -5.02 14.49
N ASP A 219 5.88 -6.03 14.42
CA ASP A 219 7.33 -5.84 14.38
C ASP A 219 7.73 -4.93 13.21
N GLN A 220 8.63 -3.97 13.47
CA GLN A 220 9.10 -3.00 12.47
C GLN A 220 9.69 -3.64 11.21
N ARG A 221 10.19 -4.88 11.30
CA ARG A 221 10.74 -5.61 10.16
C ARG A 221 9.70 -5.89 9.07
N TRP A 222 8.42 -5.95 9.42
CA TRP A 222 7.31 -6.08 8.46
C TRP A 222 7.00 -4.79 7.69
N ASN A 223 7.66 -3.67 7.98
CA ASN A 223 7.59 -2.44 7.17
C ASN A 223 8.89 -1.65 7.36
N THR A 224 10.00 -2.22 6.89
CA THR A 224 11.32 -1.62 7.01
C THR A 224 11.49 -0.51 5.99
N PHE A 225 11.47 0.75 6.44
CA PHE A 225 11.71 1.88 5.55
C PHE A 225 13.14 1.85 5.02
N ALA A 226 13.29 1.97 3.70
CA ALA A 226 14.59 1.84 3.04
C ALA A 226 15.61 2.94 3.45
N VAL A 227 15.14 4.03 4.04
CA VAL A 227 15.97 5.11 4.61
C VAL A 227 16.63 4.72 5.92
N LEU A 228 16.18 3.64 6.57
CA LEU A 228 16.70 3.13 7.83
C LEU A 228 17.56 1.88 7.61
N GLU A 229 18.51 1.68 8.52
CA GLU A 229 19.27 0.43 8.64
C GLU A 229 18.62 -0.43 9.73
N ILE A 230 17.80 -1.39 9.31
CA ILE A 230 17.17 -2.37 10.19
C ILE A 230 17.80 -3.74 9.89
N PRO A 231 18.46 -4.39 10.85
CA PRO A 231 18.96 -5.74 10.67
C PRO A 231 17.83 -6.71 10.33
N ASP A 232 18.11 -7.63 9.41
CA ASP A 232 17.22 -8.73 9.00
C ASP A 232 15.79 -8.26 8.63
N PRO A 233 15.62 -7.37 7.64
CA PRO A 233 14.30 -6.88 7.25
C PRO A 233 13.46 -8.01 6.67
N TRP A 234 12.16 -8.01 6.99
CA TRP A 234 11.20 -9.00 6.47
C TRP A 234 10.44 -8.48 5.25
N LEU A 235 10.09 -7.20 5.27
CA LEU A 235 9.45 -6.49 4.16
C LEU A 235 10.07 -5.09 4.07
N ILE A 236 10.79 -4.81 2.98
CA ILE A 236 11.43 -3.52 2.72
C ILE A 236 10.42 -2.61 2.03
N HIS A 237 10.34 -1.35 2.44
CA HIS A 237 9.44 -0.34 1.88
C HIS A 237 10.23 0.87 1.37
N TYR A 238 10.19 1.12 0.06
CA TYR A 238 10.89 2.22 -0.62
C TYR A 238 10.09 3.53 -0.59
N LEU A 239 9.66 4.01 0.58
CA LEU A 239 8.66 5.09 0.75
C LEU A 239 8.99 6.43 0.03
N ASP A 240 10.26 6.81 -0.10
CA ASP A 240 10.66 8.07 -0.77
C ASP A 240 11.05 7.86 -2.25
N ILE A 241 12.34 8.02 -2.60
CA ILE A 241 12.82 7.82 -3.97
C ILE A 241 12.95 6.33 -4.21
N LYS A 242 12.30 5.83 -5.26
CA LYS A 242 12.24 4.41 -5.60
C LYS A 242 13.54 3.96 -6.30
N PRO A 243 13.95 2.69 -6.17
CA PRO A 243 15.20 2.19 -6.77
C PRO A 243 15.27 2.29 -8.29
N ILE A 244 14.12 2.46 -8.96
CA ILE A 244 14.00 2.70 -10.41
C ILE A 244 14.44 4.11 -10.85
N PHE A 245 14.83 5.00 -9.93
CA PHE A 245 15.34 6.33 -10.23
C PHE A 245 16.84 6.44 -9.96
N GLN A 246 17.54 7.19 -10.81
CA GLN A 246 18.99 7.46 -10.66
C GLN A 246 19.31 8.22 -9.37
N SER A 247 18.37 9.03 -8.89
CA SER A 247 18.45 9.81 -7.65
C SER A 247 18.23 9.00 -6.38
N TYR A 248 18.02 7.67 -6.48
CA TYR A 248 17.87 6.81 -5.30
C TYR A 248 19.06 6.99 -4.34
N ASN A 249 18.74 7.39 -3.11
CA ASN A 249 19.71 7.81 -2.09
C ASN A 249 19.49 7.09 -0.74
N CYS A 250 18.68 6.04 -0.72
CA CYS A 250 18.46 5.23 0.48
C CYS A 250 19.48 4.07 0.55
N ASN A 251 19.25 3.08 1.40
CA ASN A 251 20.19 1.97 1.63
C ASN A 251 20.60 1.23 0.33
N PRO A 252 21.90 1.24 -0.05
CA PRO A 252 22.38 0.59 -1.27
C PRO A 252 22.14 -0.93 -1.31
N ALA A 253 22.26 -1.63 -0.16
CA ALA A 253 22.01 -3.06 -0.11
C ALA A 253 20.55 -3.41 -0.43
N TYR A 254 19.61 -2.56 -0.01
CA TYR A 254 18.20 -2.74 -0.36
C TYR A 254 17.95 -2.50 -1.86
N LYS A 255 18.65 -1.53 -2.46
CA LYS A 255 18.63 -1.35 -3.93
C LYS A 255 19.11 -2.62 -4.64
N ASP A 256 20.18 -3.23 -4.15
CA ASP A 256 20.72 -4.48 -4.72
C ASP A 256 19.73 -5.64 -4.59
N GLU A 257 19.05 -5.78 -3.44
CA GLU A 257 17.95 -6.74 -3.24
C GLU A 257 16.78 -6.48 -4.21
N PHE A 258 16.36 -5.22 -4.40
CA PHE A 258 15.34 -4.89 -5.39
C PHE A 258 15.72 -5.36 -6.80
N TYR A 259 16.95 -5.04 -7.24
CA TYR A 259 17.42 -5.44 -8.57
C TYR A 259 17.66 -6.94 -8.70
N LYS A 260 17.96 -7.66 -7.61
CA LYS A 260 18.06 -9.12 -7.59
C LYS A 260 16.73 -9.78 -8.00
N TYR A 261 15.61 -9.37 -7.42
CA TYR A 261 14.30 -9.89 -7.82
C TYR A 261 13.84 -9.34 -9.18
N LEU A 262 14.10 -8.06 -9.48
CA LEU A 262 13.73 -7.46 -10.76
C LEU A 262 14.38 -8.20 -11.95
N ARG A 263 15.63 -8.66 -11.80
CA ARG A 263 16.36 -9.45 -12.82
C ARG A 263 15.70 -10.79 -13.15
N MET A 264 14.79 -11.28 -12.31
CA MET A 264 14.02 -12.51 -12.54
C MET A 264 12.68 -12.26 -13.23
N THR A 265 12.42 -11.03 -13.68
CA THR A 265 11.18 -10.60 -14.33
C THR A 265 11.44 -10.15 -15.78
N PRO A 266 10.40 -9.90 -16.60
CA PRO A 266 10.54 -9.27 -17.91
C PRO A 266 11.13 -7.84 -17.89
N TRP A 267 11.34 -7.24 -16.72
CA TRP A 267 12.03 -5.96 -16.55
C TRP A 267 13.52 -6.11 -16.21
N LYS A 268 14.10 -7.30 -16.37
CA LYS A 268 15.50 -7.59 -16.01
C LYS A 268 16.55 -6.62 -16.55
N ASP A 269 16.31 -6.03 -17.71
CA ASP A 269 17.23 -5.10 -18.39
C ASP A 269 16.90 -3.62 -18.10
N HIS A 270 15.94 -3.34 -17.21
CA HIS A 270 15.55 -1.98 -16.87
C HIS A 270 16.66 -1.28 -16.09
N LYS A 271 17.07 -0.12 -16.58
CA LYS A 271 18.03 0.77 -15.91
C LYS A 271 17.29 1.89 -15.20
N PRO A 272 17.79 2.36 -14.04
CA PRO A 272 17.19 3.50 -13.36
C PRO A 272 17.07 4.71 -14.30
N VAL A 273 15.91 5.35 -14.28
CA VAL A 273 15.62 6.51 -15.14
C VAL A 273 16.00 7.82 -14.43
N PRO A 274 16.28 8.90 -15.19
CA PRO A 274 16.59 10.19 -14.59
C PRO A 274 15.43 10.76 -13.74
N ASP A 275 15.78 11.59 -12.76
CA ASP A 275 14.82 12.13 -11.79
C ASP A 275 13.75 13.04 -12.39
N TRP A 276 14.01 13.66 -13.55
CA TRP A 276 13.01 14.48 -14.23
C TRP A 276 11.75 13.70 -14.59
N VAL A 277 11.83 12.38 -14.82
CA VAL A 277 10.67 11.53 -15.07
C VAL A 277 9.73 11.52 -13.85
N ARG A 278 10.29 11.44 -12.64
CA ARG A 278 9.55 11.52 -11.37
C ARG A 278 8.91 12.91 -11.20
N LEU A 279 9.65 13.98 -11.49
CA LEU A 279 9.15 15.35 -11.40
C LEU A 279 8.02 15.62 -12.39
N SER A 280 8.15 15.16 -13.64
CA SER A 280 7.09 15.23 -14.65
C SER A 280 5.83 14.48 -14.22
N ARG A 281 5.98 13.31 -13.59
CA ARG A 281 4.83 12.55 -13.04
C ARG A 281 4.13 13.31 -11.91
N LYS A 282 4.89 13.93 -10.99
CA LYS A 282 4.32 14.77 -9.92
C LYS A 282 3.54 15.96 -10.48
N ALA A 283 4.06 16.61 -11.53
CA ALA A 283 3.37 17.69 -12.23
C ALA A 283 2.09 17.20 -12.91
N TYR A 284 2.15 16.08 -13.64
CA TYR A 284 0.98 15.45 -14.27
C TYR A 284 -0.12 15.11 -13.24
N ASN A 285 0.23 14.52 -12.10
CA ASN A 285 -0.75 14.17 -11.06
C ASN A 285 -1.44 15.41 -10.48
N LYS A 286 -0.68 16.50 -10.23
CA LYS A 286 -1.26 17.78 -9.80
C LYS A 286 -2.23 18.34 -10.83
N LEU A 287 -1.86 18.34 -12.12
CA LEU A 287 -2.73 18.80 -13.20
C LEU A 287 -3.98 17.92 -13.35
N ARG A 288 -3.83 16.59 -13.30
CA ARG A 288 -4.95 15.64 -13.35
C ARG A 288 -5.96 15.92 -12.24
N LYS A 289 -5.49 16.17 -11.02
CA LYS A 289 -6.34 16.54 -9.87
C LYS A 289 -7.11 17.83 -10.12
N ILE A 290 -6.43 18.88 -10.58
CA ILE A 290 -7.04 20.17 -10.89
C ILE A 290 -8.17 19.97 -11.91
N VAL A 291 -7.89 19.31 -13.03
CA VAL A 291 -8.91 19.03 -14.07
C VAL A 291 -10.07 18.18 -13.54
N SER A 292 -9.79 17.12 -12.77
CA SER A 292 -10.84 16.28 -12.19
C SER A 292 -11.66 16.96 -11.09
N GLY A 293 -11.07 17.93 -10.37
CA GLY A 293 -11.74 18.74 -9.36
C GLY A 293 -12.64 19.82 -9.97
N TYR A 294 -12.35 20.27 -11.19
CA TYR A 294 -13.23 21.17 -11.96
C TYR A 294 -14.40 20.45 -12.66
N LEU A 295 -14.39 19.12 -12.72
CA LEU A 295 -15.42 18.30 -13.39
C LEU A 295 -16.43 17.67 -12.40
N LYS A 296 -16.48 18.13 -11.15
CA LYS A 296 -17.44 17.69 -10.12
C LYS A 296 -18.22 18.85 -9.52
#